data_AF-A0A7W9GQH6-F1
#
_entry.id   AF-A0A7W9GQH6-F1
#
_cell.length_a   1.000
_cell.length_b   1.000
_cell.length_c   1.000
_cell.angle_alpha   90.00
_cell.angle_beta   90.00
_cell.angle_gamma   90.00
#
_symmetry.space_group_name_H-M   'P 1'
#
loop_
_entity.id
_entity.type
_entity.pdbx_description
1 polymer ?
#
loop_
_entity_poly.entity_id
_entity_poly.type
_entity_poly.pdbx_seq_one_letter_code
_entity_poly.pdbx_strand_id
1 'polypeptide(L)'
;MTRTTRTVPMLGAAAALVLALTACSSDSGSEYCDLISGAEENSSLTEADPTDPEAMDEITSTFRDITDAAPDDIKGDWETLTSAFESFAAGEAPTDPESTADMDTALENIEQHVQDECDIELS
;
A
#
# COMPACT_ATOMS: atom_id res chain seq x y z
N MET A 1 -68.92 6.55 13.90
CA MET A 1 -68.30 5.43 14.66
C MET A 1 -67.92 4.33 13.67
N THR A 2 -66.84 3.58 13.98
CA THR A 2 -66.17 2.46 13.26
C THR A 2 -65.42 2.87 11.98
N ARG A 3 -64.10 3.14 11.92
CA ARG A 3 -62.82 2.51 12.39
C ARG A 3 -62.33 1.35 11.49
N THR A 4 -61.10 1.54 10.96
CA THR A 4 -60.08 0.55 10.49
C THR A 4 -60.35 -0.02 9.07
N THR A 5 -59.41 -0.20 8.12
CA THR A 5 -57.98 -0.58 8.07
C THR A 5 -57.54 -0.37 6.61
N ARG A 6 -56.32 0.01 6.20
CA ARG A 6 -55.10 -0.81 6.22
C ARG A 6 -53.95 0.08 5.71
N THR A 7 -53.01 0.39 6.58
CA THR A 7 -51.72 1.00 6.22
C THR A 7 -50.85 -0.05 5.54
N VAL A 8 -50.25 0.29 4.39
CA VAL A 8 -49.23 -0.52 3.72
C VAL A 8 -47.86 0.05 4.13
N PRO A 9 -47.06 -0.65 4.94
CA PRO A 9 -45.66 -0.31 5.09
C PRO A 9 -44.90 -0.97 3.93
N MET A 10 -44.45 -0.16 2.96
CA MET A 10 -43.40 -0.60 2.04
C MET A 10 -42.07 -0.54 2.80
N LEU A 11 -41.67 -1.69 3.33
CA LEU A 11 -40.33 -1.92 3.86
C LEU A 11 -39.30 -1.83 2.72
N GLY A 12 -38.21 -1.11 3.01
CA GLY A 12 -36.84 -1.51 2.69
C GLY A 12 -36.52 -1.89 1.25
N ALA A 13 -36.16 -0.90 0.43
CA ALA A 13 -35.24 -1.13 -0.67
C ALA A 13 -33.82 -0.91 -0.13
N ALA A 14 -33.10 -2.01 0.08
CA ALA A 14 -31.68 -2.02 0.33
C ALA A 14 -30.97 -1.27 -0.81
N ALA A 15 -30.35 -0.14 -0.49
CA ALA A 15 -29.28 0.40 -1.32
C ALA A 15 -28.07 -0.50 -1.09
N ALA A 16 -28.04 -1.65 -1.77
CA ALA A 16 -26.79 -2.33 -2.04
C ALA A 16 -25.96 -1.35 -2.90
N LEU A 17 -25.08 -0.60 -2.26
CA LEU A 17 -23.95 0.03 -2.94
C LEU A 17 -23.11 -1.12 -3.48
N VAL A 18 -23.45 -1.55 -4.69
CA VAL A 18 -22.57 -2.34 -5.54
C VAL A 18 -21.41 -1.40 -5.84
N LEU A 19 -20.39 -1.42 -5.00
CA LEU A 19 -19.07 -0.91 -5.30
C LEU A 19 -18.56 -1.78 -6.45
N ALA A 20 -18.91 -1.35 -7.67
CA ALA A 20 -18.30 -1.83 -8.89
C ALA A 20 -16.87 -1.27 -8.97
N LEU A 21 -16.01 -1.66 -8.02
CA LEU A 21 -14.55 -1.59 -8.15
C LEU A 21 -14.05 -2.90 -8.76
N THR A 22 -14.75 -3.43 -9.76
CA THR A 22 -14.13 -4.40 -10.64
C THR A 22 -13.11 -3.65 -11.48
N ALA A 23 -11.88 -3.69 -11.00
CA ALA A 23 -10.69 -3.81 -11.82
C ALA A 23 -10.58 -2.78 -12.94
N CYS A 24 -10.03 -1.62 -12.59
CA CYS A 24 -9.14 -0.91 -13.51
C CYS A 24 -7.69 -1.45 -13.41
N SER A 25 -7.49 -2.71 -13.01
CA SER A 25 -6.15 -3.33 -12.96
C SER A 25 -5.77 -3.81 -14.36
N SER A 26 -5.33 -2.84 -15.15
CA SER A 26 -4.63 -3.05 -16.41
C SER A 26 -3.22 -3.53 -16.09
N ASP A 27 -3.03 -4.85 -15.93
CA ASP A 27 -1.76 -5.61 -16.04
C ASP A 27 -0.57 -5.24 -15.11
N SER A 28 -0.35 -3.97 -14.79
CA SER A 28 0.72 -3.47 -13.90
C SER A 28 0.30 -3.39 -12.44
N GLY A 29 -0.99 -3.18 -12.17
CA GLY A 29 -1.52 -3.19 -10.80
C GLY A 29 -1.43 -4.58 -10.14
N SER A 30 -1.50 -5.66 -10.91
CA SER A 30 -1.37 -7.01 -10.35
C SER A 30 0.04 -7.32 -9.87
N GLU A 31 1.08 -7.01 -10.67
CA GLU A 31 2.47 -7.31 -10.29
C GLU A 31 2.91 -6.47 -9.09
N TYR A 32 2.59 -5.18 -9.09
CA TYR A 32 2.85 -4.28 -7.96
C TYR A 32 2.19 -4.78 -6.66
N CYS A 33 0.89 -5.09 -6.70
CA CYS A 33 0.19 -5.58 -5.52
C CYS A 33 0.65 -6.98 -5.07
N ASP A 34 0.99 -7.87 -6.02
CA ASP A 34 1.52 -9.20 -5.71
C ASP A 34 2.89 -9.10 -5.00
N LEU A 35 3.76 -8.19 -5.44
CA LEU A 35 5.05 -7.94 -4.80
C LEU A 35 4.88 -7.39 -3.37
N ILE A 36 3.93 -6.48 -3.15
CA ILE A 36 3.65 -5.93 -1.83
C ILE A 36 3.07 -6.98 -0.89
N SER A 37 2.08 -7.76 -1.34
CA SER A 37 1.54 -8.87 -0.55
C SER A 37 2.65 -9.87 -0.20
N GLY A 38 3.50 -10.21 -1.17
CA GLY A 38 4.63 -11.11 -0.95
C GLY A 38 5.62 -10.55 0.07
N ALA A 39 5.88 -9.24 0.05
CA ALA A 39 6.77 -8.58 1.00
C ALA A 39 6.19 -8.59 2.43
N GLU A 40 4.90 -8.30 2.60
CA GLU A 40 4.21 -8.36 3.90
C GLU A 40 4.20 -9.78 4.50
N GLU A 41 3.96 -10.79 3.65
CA GLU A 41 3.96 -12.19 4.08
C GLU A 41 5.38 -12.71 4.37
N ASN A 42 6.41 -12.06 3.80
CA ASN A 42 7.79 -12.47 3.98
C ASN A 42 8.35 -11.95 5.31
N SER A 43 8.19 -12.74 6.37
CA SER A 43 8.73 -12.42 7.70
C SER A 43 10.25 -12.22 7.71
N SER A 44 10.98 -12.70 6.70
CA SER A 44 12.42 -12.43 6.60
C SER A 44 12.76 -10.96 6.36
N LEU A 45 11.84 -10.17 5.78
CA LEU A 45 12.03 -8.72 5.58
C LEU A 45 11.82 -7.94 6.89
N THR A 46 10.89 -8.39 7.74
CA THR A 46 10.60 -7.77 9.04
C THR A 46 11.51 -8.26 10.16
N GLU A 47 12.05 -9.47 10.05
CA GLU A 47 12.99 -10.08 10.99
C GLU A 47 14.46 -9.99 10.54
N ALA A 48 14.73 -9.33 9.42
CA ALA A 48 16.08 -9.20 8.86
C ALA A 48 17.06 -8.59 9.88
N ASP A 49 18.24 -9.21 9.99
CA ASP A 49 19.32 -8.62 10.76
C ASP A 49 19.96 -7.49 9.93
N PRO A 50 19.88 -6.21 10.37
CA PRO A 50 20.45 -5.08 9.64
C PRO A 50 21.99 -5.12 9.58
N THR A 51 22.62 -6.06 10.31
CA THR A 51 24.07 -6.31 10.24
C THR A 51 24.44 -7.43 9.27
N ASP A 52 23.46 -8.14 8.71
CA ASP A 52 23.67 -9.15 7.67
C ASP A 52 23.56 -8.52 6.27
N PRO A 53 24.68 -8.44 5.51
CA PRO A 53 24.67 -7.83 4.18
C PRO A 53 23.81 -8.60 3.18
N GLU A 54 23.68 -9.93 3.30
CA GLU A 54 22.85 -10.71 2.37
C GLU A 54 21.36 -10.42 2.58
N ALA A 55 20.93 -10.27 3.85
CA ALA A 55 19.56 -9.90 4.18
C ALA A 55 19.23 -8.46 3.71
N MET A 56 20.18 -7.53 3.87
CA MET A 56 20.01 -6.15 3.40
C MET A 56 19.96 -6.03 1.88
N ASP A 57 20.73 -6.84 1.15
CA ASP A 57 20.66 -6.93 -0.31
C ASP A 57 19.31 -7.49 -0.78
N GLU A 58 18.75 -8.50 -0.10
CA GLU A 58 17.43 -9.07 -0.41
C GLU A 58 16.29 -8.06 -0.18
N ILE A 59 16.34 -7.33 0.94
CA ILE A 59 15.36 -6.26 1.23
C ILE A 59 15.44 -5.18 0.16
N THR A 60 16.66 -4.70 -0.15
CA THR A 60 16.86 -3.64 -1.14
C THR A 60 16.40 -4.09 -2.53
N SER A 61 16.65 -5.34 -2.90
CA SER A 61 16.14 -5.91 -4.15
C SER A 61 14.61 -5.90 -4.20
N THR A 62 13.95 -6.30 -3.10
CA THR A 62 12.48 -6.32 -3.00
C THR A 62 11.90 -4.90 -3.17
N PHE A 63 12.46 -3.90 -2.49
CA PHE A 63 12.02 -2.50 -2.64
C PHE A 63 12.20 -1.97 -4.06
N ARG A 64 13.28 -2.34 -4.75
CA ARG A 64 13.51 -1.98 -6.15
C ARG A 64 12.49 -2.64 -7.08
N ASP A 65 12.20 -3.91 -6.89
CA ASP A 65 11.21 -4.63 -7.68
C ASP A 65 9.82 -4.00 -7.51
N ILE A 66 9.44 -3.63 -6.29
CA ILE A 66 8.19 -2.90 -6.01
C ILE A 66 8.20 -1.53 -6.71
N THR A 67 9.29 -0.77 -6.60
CA THR A 67 9.44 0.55 -7.23
C THR A 67 9.35 0.47 -8.76
N ASP A 68 9.90 -0.59 -9.36
CA ASP A 68 9.88 -0.78 -10.80
C ASP A 68 8.49 -1.18 -11.31
N ALA A 69 7.75 -1.99 -10.56
CA ALA A 69 6.38 -2.37 -10.86
C ALA A 69 5.34 -1.27 -10.49
N ALA A 70 5.71 -0.33 -9.62
CA ALA A 70 4.81 0.70 -9.14
C ALA A 70 4.22 1.56 -10.26
N PRO A 71 2.91 1.90 -10.19
CA PRO A 71 2.29 2.87 -11.10
C PRO A 71 3.00 4.22 -11.07
N ASP A 72 3.04 4.92 -12.21
CA ASP A 72 3.69 6.23 -12.35
C ASP A 72 3.23 7.26 -11.30
N ASP A 73 1.98 7.14 -10.82
CA ASP A 73 1.38 8.02 -9.82
C ASP A 73 2.02 7.89 -8.43
N ILE A 74 2.53 6.70 -8.07
CA ILE A 74 3.12 6.41 -6.75
C ILE A 74 4.61 6.04 -6.83
N LYS A 75 5.15 5.84 -8.04
CA LYS A 75 6.54 5.45 -8.27
C LYS A 75 7.54 6.42 -7.64
N GLY A 76 7.29 7.72 -7.68
CA GLY A 76 8.17 8.73 -7.06
C GLY A 76 8.25 8.61 -5.53
N ASP A 77 7.15 8.21 -4.89
CA ASP A 77 7.12 7.98 -3.45
C ASP A 77 7.91 6.70 -3.09
N TRP A 78 7.79 5.64 -3.89
CA TRP A 78 8.61 4.42 -3.76
C TRP A 78 10.10 4.66 -4.00
N GLU A 79 10.45 5.50 -4.97
CA GLU A 79 11.84 5.91 -5.22
C GLU A 79 12.42 6.66 -4.01
N THR A 80 11.62 7.51 -3.37
CA THR A 80 12.00 8.24 -2.15
C THR A 80 12.29 7.26 -1.00
N LEU A 81 11.39 6.30 -0.78
CA LEU A 81 11.54 5.29 0.26
C LEU A 81 12.75 4.37 0.01
N THR A 82 12.91 3.88 -1.22
CA THR A 82 14.03 3.02 -1.62
C THR A 82 15.36 3.74 -1.47
N SER A 83 15.45 4.99 -1.91
CA SER A 83 16.66 5.80 -1.78
C SER A 83 17.05 6.04 -0.32
N ALA A 84 16.07 6.27 0.55
CA ALA A 84 16.30 6.43 1.97
C ALA A 84 16.80 5.12 2.62
N PHE A 85 16.24 3.98 2.23
CA PHE A 85 16.68 2.68 2.71
C PHE A 85 18.10 2.33 2.26
N GLU A 86 18.44 2.60 0.99
CA GLU A 86 19.79 2.44 0.46
C GLU A 86 20.82 3.31 1.18
N SER A 87 20.45 4.57 1.47
CA SER A 87 21.30 5.49 2.23
C SER A 87 21.53 4.97 3.65
N PHE A 88 20.46 4.49 4.31
CA PHE A 88 20.56 3.88 5.63
C PHE A 88 21.46 2.63 5.63
N ALA A 89 21.31 1.75 4.65
CA ALA A 89 22.16 0.56 4.47
C ALA A 89 23.63 0.93 4.23
N ALA A 90 23.91 2.05 3.58
CA ALA A 90 25.25 2.62 3.40
C ALA A 90 25.82 3.27 4.69
N GLY A 91 25.04 3.35 5.77
CA GLY A 91 25.41 4.00 7.03
C GLY A 91 25.18 5.52 7.02
N GLU A 92 24.45 6.03 6.03
CA GLU A 92 24.04 7.43 5.90
C GLU A 92 22.61 7.57 6.44
N ALA A 93 22.49 7.83 7.74
CA ALA A 93 21.19 8.13 8.33
C ALA A 93 20.66 9.46 7.78
N PRO A 94 19.35 9.59 7.50
CA PRO A 94 18.76 10.88 7.17
C PRO A 94 18.94 11.82 8.36
N THR A 95 19.81 12.84 8.19
CA THR A 95 20.05 13.86 9.22
C THR A 95 19.29 15.16 8.95
N ASP A 96 18.64 15.24 7.79
CA ASP A 96 17.95 16.43 7.32
C ASP A 96 16.44 16.33 7.59
N PRO A 97 15.83 17.26 8.35
CA PRO A 97 14.41 17.20 8.67
C PRO A 97 13.48 17.30 7.45
N GLU A 98 13.91 17.92 6.35
CA GLU A 98 13.12 17.92 5.11
C GLU A 98 13.07 16.51 4.52
N SER A 99 14.20 15.81 4.43
CA SER A 99 14.23 14.41 3.98
C SER A 99 13.33 13.47 4.80
N THR A 100 13.24 13.67 6.12
CA THR A 100 12.33 12.88 6.96
C THR A 100 10.86 13.19 6.66
N ALA A 101 10.51 14.46 6.46
CA ALA A 101 9.14 14.85 6.14
C ALA A 101 8.70 14.35 4.75
N ASP A 102 9.63 14.33 3.78
CA ASP A 102 9.38 13.78 2.45
C ASP A 102 9.15 12.26 2.52
N MET A 103 9.92 11.53 3.34
CA MET A 103 9.70 10.11 3.58
C MET A 103 8.35 9.82 4.25
N ASP A 104 7.98 10.59 5.28
CA ASP A 104 6.68 10.43 5.96
C ASP A 104 5.53 10.62 4.97
N THR A 105 5.62 11.67 4.13
CA THR A 105 4.61 11.95 3.09
C THR A 105 4.55 10.82 2.06
N ALA A 106 5.71 10.33 1.61
CA ALA A 106 5.79 9.22 0.65
C ALA A 106 5.15 7.95 1.22
N LEU A 107 5.41 7.63 2.50
CA LEU A 107 4.80 6.49 3.18
C LEU A 107 3.26 6.64 3.26
N GLU A 108 2.75 7.79 3.67
CA GLU A 108 1.30 8.04 3.74
C GLU A 108 0.61 7.90 2.37
N ASN A 109 1.27 8.35 1.29
CA ASN A 109 0.77 8.19 -0.07
C ASN A 109 0.79 6.72 -0.50
N ILE A 110 1.88 6.00 -0.22
CA ILE A 110 2.02 4.58 -0.54
C ILE A 110 0.94 3.78 0.17
N GLU A 111 0.77 3.97 1.48
CA GLU A 111 -0.24 3.27 2.29
C GLU A 111 -1.65 3.47 1.74
N GLN A 112 -2.02 4.72 1.45
CA GLN A 112 -3.33 5.02 0.86
C GLN A 112 -3.49 4.38 -0.50
N HIS A 113 -2.49 4.47 -1.37
CA HIS A 113 -2.55 3.88 -2.70
C HIS A 113 -2.62 2.35 -2.65
N VAL A 114 -1.88 1.71 -1.74
CA VAL A 114 -1.90 0.26 -1.55
C VAL A 114 -3.25 -0.18 -1.00
N GLN A 115 -3.83 0.55 -0.06
CA GLN A 115 -5.18 0.28 0.43
C GLN A 115 -6.22 0.43 -0.70
N ASP A 116 -6.16 1.51 -1.46
CA ASP A 116 -7.16 1.83 -2.48
C ASP A 116 -7.07 0.92 -3.72
N GLU A 117 -5.86 0.58 -4.16
CA GLU A 117 -5.64 -0.17 -5.41
C GLU A 117 -5.36 -1.66 -5.18
N CYS A 118 -4.74 -2.03 -4.05
CA CYS A 118 -4.38 -3.41 -3.72
C CYS A 118 -5.29 -4.06 -2.66
N ASP A 119 -6.11 -3.30 -1.94
CA ASP A 119 -6.91 -3.79 -0.79
C ASP A 119 -6.03 -4.41 0.33
N ILE A 120 -4.79 -3.91 0.47
CA ILE A 120 -3.81 -4.34 1.48
C ILE A 120 -3.68 -3.23 2.54
N GLU A 121 -3.71 -3.59 3.82
CA GLU A 121 -3.47 -2.68 4.93
C GLU A 121 -2.04 -2.90 5.45
N LEU A 122 -1.11 -2.01 5.06
CA LEU A 122 0.26 -2.02 5.58
C LEU A 122 0.27 -1.64 7.07
N SER A 123 0.93 -2.44 7.92
CA SER A 123 0.88 -2.30 9.40
C SER A 123 2.22 -2.17 10.10
#